data_AF-A0A6J7IUM7-F1
#
_entry.id   AF-A0A6J7IUM7-F1
#
_cell.length_a   1.000
_cell.length_b   1.000
_cell.length_c   1.000
_cell.angle_alpha   90.00
_cell.angle_beta   90.00
_cell.angle_gamma   90.00
#
_symmetry.space_group_name_H-M   'P 1'
#
loop_
_entity.id
_entity.type
_entity.pdbx_description
1 polymer ?
#
loop_
_entity_poly.entity_id
_entity_poly.type
_entity_poly.pdbx_seq_one_letter_code
_entity_poly.pdbx_strand_id
1 'polypeptide(L)'
;MPDAMSHWTLPRLVGLANAADILLTGRTFTGAEARDLGVASRVLPNDDVLPHALEVAHDMAVNTAPLSVAVSKRLLWGTFSMTPDEVDRAETDLHHHLMGEADAREGVMAFLERRDPQWSLTVNDNWPSEWPTPGDIT
;
A
#
# COMPACT_ATOMS: atom_id res chain seq x y z
N MET A 1 16.36 -8.93 22.17
CA MET A 1 15.02 -8.30 22.11
C MET A 1 14.91 -7.58 20.78
N PRO A 2 13.91 -7.90 19.94
CA PRO A 2 13.70 -7.24 18.65
C PRO A 2 13.29 -5.75 18.80
N ASP A 3 13.61 -4.92 17.81
CA ASP A 3 13.34 -3.47 17.77
C ASP A 3 12.75 -3.05 16.40
N ALA A 4 12.66 -1.76 16.09
CA ALA A 4 12.11 -1.20 14.85
C ALA A 4 10.63 -1.54 14.63
N MET A 5 9.84 -1.48 15.71
CA MET A 5 8.41 -1.80 15.72
C MET A 5 8.07 -3.22 15.27
N SER A 6 9.03 -4.17 15.29
CA SER A 6 8.83 -5.54 14.81
C SER A 6 7.71 -6.29 15.54
N HIS A 7 7.48 -5.99 16.83
CA HIS A 7 6.38 -6.56 17.62
C HIS A 7 5.00 -6.11 17.14
N TRP A 8 4.91 -5.00 16.41
CA TRP A 8 3.67 -4.50 15.81
C TRP A 8 3.55 -4.91 14.35
N THR A 9 4.61 -4.75 13.55
CA THR A 9 4.59 -4.98 12.09
C THR A 9 4.60 -6.45 11.74
N LEU A 10 5.49 -7.24 12.33
CA LEU A 10 5.71 -8.63 11.89
C LEU A 10 4.46 -9.51 12.10
N PRO A 11 3.78 -9.51 13.26
CA PRO A 11 2.56 -10.30 13.43
C PRO A 11 1.44 -9.96 12.43
N ARG A 12 1.42 -8.73 11.91
CA ARG A 12 0.45 -8.29 10.89
C ARG A 12 0.81 -8.77 9.48
N LEU A 13 2.10 -8.98 9.22
CA LEU A 13 2.60 -9.50 7.95
C LEU A 13 2.50 -11.02 7.88
N VAL A 14 2.91 -11.73 8.95
CA VAL A 14 3.13 -13.18 8.92
C VAL A 14 2.20 -13.98 9.83
N GLY A 15 1.32 -13.30 10.58
CA GLY A 15 0.52 -13.91 11.64
C GLY A 15 1.29 -14.11 12.95
N LEU A 16 0.56 -14.27 14.06
CA LEU A 16 1.16 -14.33 15.40
C LEU A 16 2.11 -15.54 15.58
N ALA A 17 1.76 -16.71 15.02
CA ALA A 17 2.55 -17.93 15.17
C ALA A 17 3.94 -17.81 14.53
N ASN A 18 4.00 -17.40 13.25
CA ASN A 18 5.27 -17.20 12.54
C ASN A 18 6.08 -16.06 13.17
N ALA A 19 5.42 -14.99 13.62
CA ALA A 19 6.10 -13.91 14.30
C ALA A 19 6.72 -14.37 15.63
N ALA A 20 6.03 -15.21 16.41
CA ALA A 20 6.58 -15.77 17.64
C ALA A 20 7.79 -16.68 17.37
N ASP A 21 7.72 -17.55 16.35
CA ASP A 21 8.86 -18.37 15.92
C ASP A 21 10.09 -17.49 15.60
N ILE A 22 9.92 -16.49 14.72
CA ILE A 22 11.01 -15.60 14.30
C ILE A 22 11.57 -14.79 15.49
N LEU A 23 10.69 -14.11 16.24
CA LEU A 23 11.11 -13.12 17.26
C LEU A 23 11.65 -13.77 18.54
N LEU A 24 11.15 -14.94 18.93
CA LEU A 24 11.55 -15.60 20.16
C LEU A 24 12.76 -16.53 19.97
N THR A 25 12.89 -17.18 18.81
CA THR A 25 14.02 -18.07 18.55
C THR A 25 15.24 -17.31 18.02
N GLY A 26 15.02 -16.20 17.30
CA GLY A 26 16.09 -15.47 16.61
C GLY A 26 16.78 -16.30 15.51
N ARG A 27 16.14 -17.38 15.03
CA ARG A 27 16.72 -18.24 14.00
C ARG A 27 16.87 -17.50 12.68
N THR A 28 17.80 -17.99 11.86
CA THR A 28 17.91 -17.57 10.45
C THR A 28 17.00 -18.44 9.57
N PHE A 29 16.63 -17.90 8.41
CA PHE A 29 15.80 -18.57 7.42
C PHE A 29 16.24 -18.18 6.01
N THR A 30 15.87 -19.00 5.03
CA THR A 30 16.23 -18.77 3.62
C THR A 30 15.28 -17.76 2.96
N GLY A 31 15.62 -17.26 1.77
CA GLY A 31 14.71 -16.41 0.99
C GLY A 31 13.40 -17.12 0.61
N ALA A 32 13.47 -18.41 0.27
CA ALA A 32 12.29 -19.25 -0.01
C ALA A 32 11.34 -19.28 1.19
N GLU A 33 11.90 -19.55 2.36
CA GLU A 33 11.15 -19.58 3.61
C GLU A 33 10.62 -18.19 4.01
N ALA A 34 11.37 -17.12 3.76
CA ALA A 34 10.89 -15.75 3.97
C ALA A 34 9.59 -15.46 3.20
N ARG A 35 9.47 -15.97 1.96
CA ARG A 35 8.25 -15.87 1.16
C ARG A 35 7.13 -16.73 1.73
N ASP A 36 7.42 -17.98 2.09
CA ASP A 36 6.41 -18.90 2.63
C ASP A 36 5.84 -18.41 3.97
N LEU A 37 6.67 -17.74 4.78
CA LEU A 37 6.26 -17.09 6.01
C LEU A 37 5.46 -15.79 5.78
N GLY A 38 5.55 -15.18 4.59
CA GLY A 38 4.91 -13.90 4.26
C GLY A 38 5.76 -12.66 4.55
N VAL A 39 7.05 -12.82 4.87
CA VAL A 39 8.00 -11.70 5.06
C VAL A 39 8.35 -11.05 3.72
N ALA A 40 8.38 -11.83 2.65
CA ALA A 40 8.66 -11.39 1.29
C ALA A 40 7.54 -11.80 0.32
N SER A 41 7.26 -10.99 -0.69
CA SER A 41 6.26 -11.31 -1.71
C SER A 41 6.77 -12.24 -2.80
N ARG A 42 8.09 -12.24 -3.06
CA ARG A 42 8.74 -13.01 -4.13
C ARG A 42 10.18 -13.37 -3.78
N VAL A 43 10.67 -14.44 -4.41
CA VAL A 43 12.08 -14.86 -4.39
C VAL A 43 12.57 -14.94 -5.82
N LEU A 44 13.74 -14.38 -6.08
CA LEU A 44 14.36 -14.28 -7.39
C LEU A 44 15.87 -14.62 -7.29
N PRO A 45 16.51 -14.98 -8.41
CA PRO A 45 17.97 -14.93 -8.51
C PRO A 45 18.49 -13.54 -8.11
N ASN A 46 19.67 -13.47 -7.49
CA ASN A 46 20.23 -12.24 -6.95
C ASN A 46 20.26 -11.11 -7.98
N ASP A 47 20.73 -11.42 -9.19
CA ASP A 47 20.89 -10.47 -10.28
C ASP A 47 19.55 -9.92 -10.82
N ASP A 48 18.42 -10.57 -10.50
CA ASP A 48 17.09 -10.20 -10.97
C ASP A 48 16.28 -9.40 -9.93
N VAL A 49 16.74 -9.33 -8.67
CA VAL A 49 15.98 -8.67 -7.58
C VAL A 49 15.75 -7.18 -7.88
N LEU A 50 16.82 -6.44 -8.18
CA LEU A 50 16.73 -5.01 -8.45
C LEU A 50 16.00 -4.71 -9.78
N PRO A 51 16.33 -5.39 -10.91
CA PRO A 51 15.58 -5.21 -12.15
C PRO A 51 14.07 -5.40 -11.96
N HIS A 52 13.65 -6.46 -11.27
CA HIS A 52 12.23 -6.71 -11.04
C HIS A 52 11.59 -5.67 -10.10
N ALA A 53 12.29 -5.24 -9.04
CA ALA A 53 11.78 -4.19 -8.17
C ALA A 53 11.57 -2.87 -8.92
N LEU A 54 12.49 -2.52 -9.83
CA LEU A 54 12.37 -1.33 -10.67
C LEU A 54 11.28 -1.47 -11.73
N GLU A 55 11.08 -2.66 -12.30
CA GLU A 55 9.97 -2.95 -13.21
C GLU A 55 8.62 -2.66 -12.52
N VAL A 56 8.40 -3.19 -11.32
CA VAL A 56 7.18 -2.93 -10.54
C VAL A 56 7.02 -1.45 -10.20
N ALA A 57 8.11 -0.79 -9.79
CA ALA A 57 8.07 0.64 -9.47
C ALA A 57 7.75 1.50 -10.71
N HIS A 58 8.31 1.15 -11.87
CA HIS A 58 8.06 1.83 -13.12
C HIS A 58 6.62 1.62 -13.60
N ASP A 59 6.11 0.40 -13.50
CA ASP A 59 4.71 0.09 -13.80
C ASP A 59 3.77 0.96 -12.96
N MET A 60 3.99 1.04 -11.64
CA MET A 60 3.21 1.93 -10.77
C MET A 60 3.36 3.41 -11.19
N ALA A 61 4.59 3.88 -11.45
CA ALA A 61 4.84 5.27 -11.80
C ALA A 61 4.16 5.72 -13.11
N VAL A 62 4.00 4.80 -14.07
CA VAL A 62 3.37 5.10 -15.36
C VAL A 62 1.86 4.85 -15.31
N ASN A 63 1.44 3.69 -14.80
CA ASN A 63 0.10 3.17 -15.01
C ASN A 63 -0.89 3.49 -13.90
N THR A 64 -0.46 4.15 -12.81
CA THR A 64 -1.34 4.45 -11.68
C THR A 64 -1.32 5.94 -11.34
N ALA A 65 -2.50 6.50 -11.09
CA ALA A 65 -2.64 7.91 -10.70
C ALA A 65 -1.92 8.17 -9.36
N PRO A 66 -0.90 9.06 -9.30
CA PRO A 66 -0.07 9.23 -8.11
C PRO A 66 -0.85 9.61 -6.86
N LEU A 67 -1.84 10.50 -6.99
CA LEU A 67 -2.70 10.90 -5.88
C LEU A 67 -3.52 9.73 -5.33
N SER A 68 -4.16 8.95 -6.22
CA SER A 68 -4.96 7.79 -5.83
C SER A 68 -4.12 6.73 -5.10
N VAL A 69 -2.90 6.46 -5.58
CA VAL A 69 -1.96 5.54 -4.90
C VAL A 69 -1.58 6.05 -3.52
N ALA A 70 -1.27 7.35 -3.39
CA ALA A 70 -0.86 7.92 -2.11
C ALA A 70 -1.99 7.89 -1.08
N VAL A 71 -3.21 8.25 -1.48
CA VAL A 71 -4.42 8.17 -0.64
C VAL A 71 -4.71 6.72 -0.24
N SER A 72 -4.76 5.81 -1.19
CA SER A 72 -5.01 4.38 -0.93
C SER A 72 -3.96 3.78 0.01
N LYS A 73 -2.67 4.08 -0.22
CA LYS A 73 -1.58 3.63 0.64
C LYS A 73 -1.75 4.14 2.08
N ARG A 74 -2.09 5.42 2.27
CA ARG A 74 -2.27 5.97 3.62
C ARG A 74 -3.46 5.33 4.33
N LEU A 75 -4.59 5.14 3.62
CA LEU A 75 -5.77 4.48 4.19
C LEU A 75 -5.46 3.04 4.57
N LEU A 76 -4.83 2.28 3.68
CA LEU A 76 -4.42 0.89 3.91
C LEU A 76 -3.62 0.74 5.21
N TRP A 77 -2.61 1.59 5.43
CA TRP A 77 -1.81 1.56 6.65
C TRP A 77 -2.54 2.11 7.88
N GLY A 78 -3.55 2.97 7.70
CA GLY A 78 -4.39 3.49 8.78
C GLY A 78 -5.45 2.50 9.28
N THR A 79 -5.87 1.54 8.44
CA THR A 79 -6.93 0.58 8.78
C THR A 79 -6.67 -0.23 10.06
N PHE A 80 -5.41 -0.40 10.47
CA PHE A 80 -5.05 -1.15 11.68
C PHE A 80 -5.60 -0.56 12.99
N SER A 81 -6.03 0.70 12.98
CA SER A 81 -6.65 1.39 14.12
C SER A 81 -8.12 1.74 13.87
N MET A 82 -8.74 1.19 12.83
CA MET A 82 -10.10 1.50 12.42
C MET A 82 -11.02 0.29 12.54
N THR A 83 -12.28 0.55 12.80
CA THR A 83 -13.39 -0.40 12.64
C THR A 83 -13.80 -0.51 11.16
N PRO A 84 -14.50 -1.58 10.76
CA PRO A 84 -15.02 -1.69 9.39
C PRO A 84 -15.89 -0.48 8.97
N ASP A 85 -16.75 0.02 9.85
CA ASP A 85 -17.61 1.17 9.57
C ASP A 85 -16.84 2.49 9.42
N GLU A 86 -15.69 2.63 10.10
CA GLU A 86 -14.78 3.76 9.89
C GLU A 86 -14.05 3.66 8.55
N VAL A 87 -13.65 2.45 8.14
CA VAL A 87 -13.01 2.22 6.84
C VAL A 87 -13.99 2.50 5.70
N ASP A 88 -15.21 1.98 5.76
CA ASP A 88 -16.25 2.18 4.73
C ASP A 88 -16.56 3.67 4.49
N ARG A 89 -16.68 4.44 5.58
CA ARG A 89 -16.89 5.89 5.51
C ARG A 89 -15.67 6.62 4.94
N ALA A 90 -14.46 6.27 5.40
CA ALA A 90 -13.24 6.87 4.89
C ALA A 90 -13.04 6.57 3.40
N GLU A 91 -13.31 5.34 2.95
CA GLU A 91 -13.30 4.98 1.54
C GLU A 91 -14.30 5.83 0.75
N THR A 92 -15.53 5.99 1.25
CA THR A 92 -16.56 6.81 0.60
C THR A 92 -16.11 8.26 0.41
N ASP A 93 -15.63 8.90 1.47
CA ASP A 93 -15.20 10.30 1.44
C ASP A 93 -13.98 10.50 0.52
N LEU A 94 -12.98 9.61 0.61
CA LEU A 94 -11.78 9.66 -0.22
C LEU A 94 -12.09 9.33 -1.69
N HIS A 95 -13.03 8.42 -1.96
CA HIS A 95 -13.51 8.19 -3.32
C HIS A 95 -14.21 9.43 -3.88
N HIS A 96 -15.04 10.12 -3.10
CA HIS A 96 -15.65 11.38 -3.54
C HIS A 96 -14.61 12.45 -3.87
N HIS A 97 -13.55 12.56 -3.07
CA HIS A 97 -12.42 13.45 -3.35
C HIS A 97 -11.72 13.10 -4.67
N LEU A 98 -11.47 11.81 -4.94
CA LEU A 98 -10.70 11.40 -6.12
C LEU A 98 -11.53 11.36 -7.41
N MET A 99 -12.77 10.88 -7.35
CA MET A 99 -13.57 10.59 -8.54
C MET A 99 -14.11 11.85 -9.25
N GLY A 100 -14.12 12.99 -8.55
CA GLY A 100 -14.46 14.29 -9.12
C GLY A 100 -13.33 14.94 -9.91
N GLU A 101 -12.11 14.41 -9.85
CA GLU A 101 -10.90 15.06 -10.34
C GLU A 101 -10.51 14.65 -11.76
N ALA A 102 -9.57 15.39 -12.35
CA ALA A 102 -9.12 15.20 -13.74
C ALA A 102 -8.60 13.78 -14.00
N ASP A 103 -7.82 13.23 -13.07
CA ASP A 103 -7.17 11.92 -13.27
C ASP A 103 -8.18 10.75 -13.27
N ALA A 104 -9.32 10.87 -12.60
CA ALA A 104 -10.36 9.84 -12.64
C ALA A 104 -10.92 9.68 -14.06
N ARG A 105 -11.21 10.80 -14.73
CA ARG A 105 -11.64 10.81 -16.14
C ARG A 105 -10.53 10.34 -17.06
N GLU A 106 -9.32 10.84 -16.86
CA GLU A 106 -8.17 10.50 -17.69
C GLU A 106 -7.87 9.00 -17.68
N GLY A 107 -7.91 8.36 -16.51
CA GLY A 107 -7.69 6.92 -16.40
C GLY A 107 -8.70 6.11 -17.24
N VAL A 108 -9.98 6.51 -17.22
CA VAL A 108 -11.02 5.88 -18.05
C VAL A 108 -10.75 6.11 -19.54
N MET A 109 -10.40 7.33 -19.93
CA MET A 109 -10.14 7.67 -21.34
C MET A 109 -8.90 6.97 -21.89
N ALA A 110 -7.79 6.99 -21.15
CA ALA A 110 -6.55 6.32 -21.54
C ALA A 110 -6.75 4.82 -21.76
N PHE A 111 -7.54 4.17 -20.90
CA PHE A 111 -7.93 2.77 -21.05
C PHE A 111 -8.75 2.52 -22.33
N LEU A 112 -9.80 3.33 -22.58
CA LEU A 112 -10.65 3.20 -23.77
C LEU A 112 -9.88 3.46 -25.06
N GLU A 113 -8.96 4.42 -25.04
CA GLU A 113 -8.13 4.85 -26.18
C GLU A 113 -6.87 3.98 -26.36
N ARG A 114 -6.58 3.06 -25.43
CA ARG A 114 -5.39 2.18 -25.42
C ARG A 114 -4.08 2.95 -25.54
N ARG A 115 -3.96 4.01 -24.76
CA ARG A 115 -2.74 4.81 -24.64
C ARG A 115 -2.31 4.90 -23.18
N ASP A 116 -1.07 5.33 -22.97
CA ASP A 116 -0.61 5.63 -21.63
C ASP A 116 -1.40 6.82 -21.05
N PRO A 117 -1.74 6.77 -19.75
CA PRO A 117 -2.42 7.86 -19.07
C PRO A 117 -1.50 9.05 -18.85
N GLN A 118 -2.06 10.25 -18.87
CA GLN A 118 -1.38 11.51 -18.59
C GLN A 118 -1.88 12.10 -17.28
N TRP A 119 -1.31 11.62 -16.17
CA TRP A 119 -1.67 12.08 -14.83
C TRP A 119 -1.26 13.53 -14.61
N SER A 120 -2.19 14.32 -14.08
CA SER A 120 -2.04 15.76 -13.89
C SER A 120 -2.05 16.16 -12.42
N LEU A 121 -2.66 15.36 -11.55
CA LEU A 121 -2.75 15.66 -10.13
C LEU A 121 -1.47 15.25 -9.40
N THR A 122 -1.13 16.02 -8.36
CA THR A 122 0.04 15.74 -7.52
C THR A 122 -0.38 15.53 -6.08
N VAL A 123 0.44 14.76 -5.34
CA VAL A 123 0.25 14.57 -3.90
C VAL A 123 0.40 15.90 -3.14
N ASN A 124 1.21 16.84 -3.63
CA ASN A 124 1.45 18.10 -2.92
C ASN A 124 0.29 19.08 -3.06
N ASP A 125 -0.33 19.12 -4.25
CA ASP A 125 -1.31 20.16 -4.58
C ASP A 125 -2.75 19.69 -4.41
N ASN A 126 -3.00 18.37 -4.49
CA ASN A 126 -4.35 17.79 -4.54
C ASN A 126 -4.64 16.83 -3.37
N TRP A 127 -3.82 16.86 -2.31
CA TRP A 127 -4.08 16.09 -1.11
C TRP A 127 -5.42 16.50 -0.46
N PRO A 128 -6.23 15.55 0.08
CA PRO A 128 -7.42 15.89 0.84
C PRO A 128 -7.10 16.84 2.00
N SER A 129 -7.79 18.00 2.05
CA SER A 129 -7.58 18.99 3.11
C SER A 129 -7.97 18.47 4.49
N GLU A 130 -8.95 17.57 4.52
CA GLU A 130 -9.38 16.83 5.70
C GLU A 130 -9.12 15.34 5.46
N TRP A 131 -8.58 14.67 6.47
CA TRP A 131 -8.34 13.23 6.42
C TRP A 131 -9.26 12.55 7.42
N PRO A 132 -10.03 11.51 7.03
CA PRO A 132 -10.91 10.80 7.96
C PRO A 132 -10.11 10.23 9.13
N THR A 133 -10.36 10.72 10.35
CA THR A 133 -9.68 10.26 11.56
C THR A 133 -10.56 9.30 12.37
N PRO A 134 -9.97 8.22 12.94
CA PRO A 134 -10.71 7.36 13.85
C PRO A 134 -11.18 8.16 15.06
N GLY A 135 -12.47 8.04 15.41
CA GLY A 135 -13.03 8.68 16.60
C GLY A 135 -13.56 10.12 16.47
N ASP A 136 -13.74 10.69 15.27
CA ASP A 136 -14.44 11.99 15.07
C ASP A 136 -15.96 11.92 15.32
N ILE A 137 -16.39 11.01 16.20
CA ILE A 137 -17.77 10.77 16.60
C ILE A 137 -17.93 11.03 18.10
N THR A 138 -18.22 12.30 18.41
CA THR A 138 -19.30 12.66 19.34
C THR A 138 -20.23 13.63 18.66
#